data_AF-A0A2V2BWA1-F1
#
_entry.id   AF-A0A2V2BWA1-F1
#
_cell.length_a   1.000
_cell.length_b   1.000
_cell.length_c   1.000
_cell.angle_alpha   90.00
_cell.angle_beta   90.00
_cell.angle_gamma   90.00
#
_symmetry.space_group_name_H-M   'P 1'
#
loop_
_entity.id
_entity.type
_entity.pdbx_description
1 polymer ?
#
loop_
_entity_poly.entity_id
_entity_poly.type
_entity_poly.pdbx_seq_one_letter_code
_entity_poly.pdbx_strand_id
1 'polypeptide(L)'
;MKKMIFAALSPIFALSAVYAGDYYYIATFDDIQGTVTMGSVEAWSLSPVETVTPDSGPGAGDILHFYDSNGYAYGGEEVCRANMPSGTALTVGGVEAEVSSEFWIRRNLSVEGNWVHTVSSDKKYSSETSGIRQLRFAVTDRGDVISVGGDMVLNTFGYFTTRMSNGRSSVAASGGVSLNVGGALAFNFTGFTGTLADKGYHVFDMRDSQSKTAGGNAMLFNLGGLKSSGRAVWMTSATSAVAHFNFNDNSSGSFAGGSFEGVFAADSGVSSQLNITMNGSGRQEMTIYKASNGSLHGFENDLDGKADMSIGNLTVNNGEFVMNTEVAVEILYLSGGRLKFSSAEKVGGMTIDGGTLLFGGTINVGDLTVAANSADVVFSAEDLAAHEITVFEFDYLTDDFDANSVFSAYNEFGQELGGRFELTVEMGGSGSLVYVVPEPAAVAAFIGAAALMFALRRGGRR
;
A
#
# COMPACT_ATOMS: atom_id res chain seq x y z
N MET A 1 31.58 -11.20 -19.60
CA MET A 1 31.09 -12.55 -19.21
C MET A 1 29.71 -12.71 -19.82
N LYS A 2 29.51 -13.68 -20.72
CA LYS A 2 28.23 -13.93 -21.40
C LYS A 2 27.19 -14.38 -20.36
N LYS A 3 26.06 -13.67 -20.25
CA LYS A 3 24.90 -14.11 -19.45
C LYS A 3 23.88 -14.77 -20.37
N MET A 4 23.42 -15.94 -19.95
CA MET A 4 22.39 -16.75 -20.60
C MET A 4 21.01 -16.15 -20.31
N ILE A 5 20.23 -15.93 -21.37
CA ILE A 5 18.84 -15.48 -21.30
C ILE A 5 17.96 -16.73 -21.11
N PHE A 6 17.11 -16.72 -20.08
CA PHE A 6 16.02 -17.69 -19.94
C PHE A 6 14.81 -17.20 -20.74
N ALA A 7 14.51 -17.86 -21.85
CA ALA A 7 13.23 -17.72 -22.52
C ALA A 7 12.21 -18.67 -21.87
N ALA A 8 11.10 -18.15 -21.38
CA ALA A 8 9.93 -18.94 -21.00
C ALA A 8 8.75 -18.57 -21.90
N LEU A 9 8.49 -19.44 -22.87
CA LEU A 9 7.27 -19.46 -23.68
C LEU A 9 6.09 -19.96 -22.84
N SER A 10 4.93 -19.33 -22.98
CA SER A 10 3.62 -19.92 -22.66
C SER A 10 2.57 -19.37 -23.63
N PRO A 11 1.87 -20.21 -24.43
CA PRO A 11 0.77 -19.75 -25.28
C PRO A 11 -0.59 -20.06 -24.65
N ILE A 12 -1.61 -19.22 -24.88
CA ILE A 12 -3.04 -19.56 -25.09
C ILE A 12 -3.78 -18.32 -25.63
N PHE A 13 -4.63 -18.54 -26.65
CA PHE A 13 -5.26 -17.58 -27.56
C PHE A 13 -6.51 -16.84 -27.01
N ALA A 14 -6.73 -15.59 -27.46
CA ALA A 14 -7.97 -15.12 -28.13
C ALA A 14 -7.76 -13.76 -28.85
N LEU A 15 -8.20 -13.67 -30.10
CA LEU A 15 -8.27 -12.48 -30.99
C LEU A 15 -8.95 -11.28 -30.29
N SER A 16 -8.52 -10.01 -30.37
CA SER A 16 -7.64 -9.28 -31.29
C SER A 16 -6.64 -8.40 -30.51
N ALA A 17 -5.43 -8.90 -30.26
CA ALA A 17 -4.33 -8.06 -29.80
C ALA A 17 -3.60 -7.53 -31.04
N VAL A 18 -3.55 -6.20 -31.20
CA VAL A 18 -2.41 -5.59 -31.90
C VAL A 18 -1.17 -6.22 -31.24
N TYR A 19 -0.30 -6.84 -32.03
CA TYR A 19 0.89 -7.51 -31.48
C TYR A 19 1.64 -6.49 -30.61
N ALA A 20 1.69 -6.73 -29.30
CA ALA A 20 2.52 -5.99 -28.38
C ALA A 20 3.97 -6.06 -28.88
N GLY A 21 4.56 -4.92 -29.22
CA GLY A 21 5.96 -4.81 -29.57
C GLY A 21 6.83 -4.65 -28.32
N ASP A 22 8.03 -5.21 -28.34
CA ASP A 22 9.07 -4.96 -27.34
C ASP A 22 9.92 -3.77 -27.78
N TYR A 23 9.98 -2.74 -26.93
CA TYR A 23 10.74 -1.52 -27.18
C TYR A 23 11.85 -1.37 -26.12
N TYR A 24 13.10 -1.46 -26.55
CA TYR A 24 14.28 -1.32 -25.71
C TYR A 24 14.80 0.11 -25.75
N TYR A 25 14.89 0.76 -24.59
CA TYR A 25 15.30 2.16 -24.50
C TYR A 25 16.79 2.31 -24.79
N ILE A 26 17.13 3.14 -25.78
CA ILE A 26 18.52 3.34 -26.25
C ILE A 26 18.99 4.80 -26.22
N ALA A 27 18.12 5.75 -25.85
CA ALA A 27 18.49 7.16 -25.86
C ALA A 27 19.60 7.48 -24.85
N THR A 28 20.62 8.21 -25.31
CA THR A 28 21.72 8.68 -24.46
C THR A 28 21.31 9.90 -23.62
N PHE A 29 22.14 10.29 -22.65
CA PHE A 29 21.90 11.51 -21.90
C PHE A 29 21.89 12.77 -22.79
N ASP A 30 22.73 12.82 -23.82
CA ASP A 30 22.77 13.96 -24.75
C ASP A 30 21.49 14.06 -25.59
N ASP A 31 20.96 12.92 -26.03
CA ASP A 31 19.71 12.85 -26.80
C ASP A 31 18.54 13.45 -26.02
N ILE A 32 18.45 13.13 -24.73
CA ILE A 32 17.36 13.61 -23.86
C ILE A 32 17.55 15.07 -23.41
N GLN A 33 18.78 15.59 -23.40
CA GLN A 33 19.03 17.03 -23.22
C GLN A 33 18.61 17.83 -24.46
N GLY A 34 18.63 17.18 -25.63
CA GLY A 34 18.00 17.66 -26.84
C GLY A 34 16.48 17.53 -26.81
N THR A 35 15.91 16.82 -27.78
CA THR A 35 14.46 16.71 -28.00
C THR A 35 13.92 15.28 -27.96
N VAL A 36 14.77 14.28 -27.69
CA VAL A 36 14.33 12.87 -27.69
C VAL A 36 13.49 12.59 -26.45
N THR A 37 12.34 11.95 -26.67
CA THR A 37 11.37 11.62 -25.62
C THR A 37 10.92 10.17 -25.76
N MET A 38 10.25 9.63 -24.73
CA MET A 38 9.69 8.27 -24.76
C MET A 38 8.68 8.04 -25.90
N GLY A 39 8.10 9.09 -26.49
CA GLY A 39 7.22 8.95 -27.66
C GLY A 39 7.94 9.00 -29.02
N SER A 40 9.25 9.21 -29.03
CA SER A 40 10.08 9.39 -30.23
C SER A 40 10.66 8.04 -30.69
N VAL A 41 10.68 7.76 -31.99
CA VAL A 41 11.28 6.51 -32.54
C VAL A 41 12.76 6.39 -32.21
N GLU A 42 13.45 7.53 -32.13
CA GLU A 42 14.88 7.63 -31.85
C GLU A 42 15.24 7.18 -30.44
N ALA A 43 14.26 7.08 -29.53
CA ALA A 43 14.49 6.61 -28.17
C ALA A 43 14.57 5.08 -28.04
N TRP A 44 14.21 4.34 -29.10
CA TRP A 44 13.92 2.91 -28.98
C TRP A 44 14.59 2.04 -30.05
N SER A 45 14.83 0.80 -29.66
CA SER A 45 15.17 -0.31 -30.54
C SER A 45 14.13 -1.42 -30.41
N LEU A 46 13.85 -2.16 -31.48
CA LEU A 46 13.07 -3.41 -31.45
C LEU A 46 13.92 -4.64 -31.07
N SER A 47 15.20 -4.44 -30.75
CA SER A 47 16.13 -5.49 -30.36
C SER A 47 16.99 -5.04 -29.18
N PRO A 48 17.25 -5.94 -28.20
CA PRO A 48 18.09 -5.63 -27.04
C PRO A 48 19.60 -5.70 -27.35
N VAL A 49 19.99 -6.20 -28.52
CA VAL A 49 21.41 -6.48 -28.85
C VAL A 49 21.96 -5.58 -29.95
N GLU A 50 21.10 -5.11 -30.84
CA GLU A 50 21.47 -4.22 -31.93
C GLU A 50 20.40 -3.14 -32.07
N THR A 51 20.79 -1.98 -32.58
CA THR A 51 19.84 -0.89 -32.80
C THR A 51 19.01 -1.16 -34.05
N VAL A 52 17.75 -1.54 -33.84
CA VAL A 52 16.72 -1.68 -34.87
C VAL A 52 15.68 -0.60 -34.65
N THR A 53 15.80 0.53 -35.37
CA THR A 53 14.86 1.65 -35.22
C THR A 53 13.45 1.23 -35.61
N PRO A 54 12.44 1.46 -34.75
CA PRO A 54 11.05 1.17 -35.08
C PRO A 54 10.48 2.23 -36.05
N ASP A 55 9.40 1.86 -36.76
CA ASP A 55 8.69 2.78 -37.65
C ASP A 55 7.84 3.82 -36.89
N SER A 56 7.50 3.55 -35.62
CA SER A 56 6.72 4.40 -34.73
C SER A 56 7.20 4.30 -33.29
N GLY A 57 6.94 5.33 -32.47
CA GLY A 57 7.15 5.24 -31.03
C GLY A 57 6.18 4.23 -30.39
N PRO A 58 6.46 3.77 -29.16
CA PRO A 58 5.62 2.81 -28.47
C PRO A 58 4.23 3.39 -28.14
N GLY A 59 3.24 2.52 -28.11
CA GLY A 59 1.86 2.85 -27.77
C GLY A 59 1.17 1.77 -26.93
N ALA A 60 -0.15 1.85 -26.85
CA ALA A 60 -0.97 0.90 -26.10
C ALA A 60 -0.70 -0.55 -26.54
N GLY A 61 -0.62 -1.46 -25.58
CA GLY A 61 -0.17 -2.84 -25.80
C GLY A 61 1.36 -3.06 -25.81
N ASP A 62 2.20 -2.07 -26.12
CA ASP A 62 3.65 -2.28 -26.23
C ASP A 62 4.37 -2.35 -24.87
N ILE A 63 5.47 -3.11 -24.79
CA ILE A 63 6.26 -3.28 -23.57
C ILE A 63 7.54 -2.45 -23.67
N LEU A 64 7.78 -1.60 -22.67
CA LEU A 64 8.99 -0.80 -22.56
C LEU A 64 10.03 -1.50 -21.70
N HIS A 65 11.25 -1.61 -22.21
CA HIS A 65 12.38 -2.26 -21.55
C HIS A 65 13.50 -1.26 -21.28
N PHE A 66 13.94 -1.18 -20.02
CA PHE A 66 15.06 -0.33 -19.58
C PHE A 66 16.16 -1.19 -18.95
N TYR A 67 17.20 -1.50 -19.74
CA TYR A 67 18.29 -2.41 -19.31
C TYR A 67 19.67 -1.76 -19.29
N ASP A 68 19.82 -0.56 -19.86
CA ASP A 68 21.07 0.19 -19.86
C ASP A 68 20.87 1.59 -19.25
N SER A 69 21.88 2.05 -18.51
CA SER A 69 21.98 3.45 -18.08
C SER A 69 22.32 4.33 -19.29
N ASN A 70 21.96 5.61 -19.25
CA ASN A 70 22.27 6.53 -20.36
C ASN A 70 23.48 7.44 -20.09
N GLY A 71 24.33 7.08 -19.11
CA GLY A 71 25.47 7.86 -18.67
C GLY A 71 25.15 8.99 -17.69
N TYR A 72 23.89 9.14 -17.26
CA TYR A 72 23.51 10.10 -16.22
C TYR A 72 23.84 9.55 -14.83
N ALA A 73 24.71 10.23 -14.08
CA ALA A 73 25.06 9.86 -12.72
C ALA A 73 24.35 10.76 -11.69
N TYR A 74 23.72 10.15 -10.68
CA TYR A 74 23.07 10.87 -9.58
C TYR A 74 23.20 10.14 -8.25
N GLY A 75 23.59 10.86 -7.19
CA GLY A 75 23.73 10.27 -5.85
C GLY A 75 24.70 9.09 -5.77
N GLY A 76 25.64 9.00 -6.73
CA GLY A 76 26.61 7.90 -6.82
C GLY A 76 26.16 6.68 -7.62
N GLU A 77 25.00 6.73 -8.28
CA GLU A 77 24.49 5.67 -9.19
C GLU A 77 24.39 6.16 -10.62
N GLU A 78 24.63 5.26 -11.57
CA GLU A 78 24.23 5.49 -12.96
C GLU A 78 22.73 5.23 -13.11
N VAL A 79 22.05 6.12 -13.83
CA VAL A 79 20.60 6.15 -13.95
C VAL A 79 20.22 6.24 -15.43
N CYS A 80 19.21 5.48 -15.84
CA CYS A 80 18.52 5.68 -17.10
C CYS A 80 17.48 6.78 -16.94
N ARG A 81 17.70 7.93 -17.59
CA ARG A 81 16.72 9.01 -17.58
C ARG A 81 15.86 8.99 -18.84
N ALA A 82 14.54 8.98 -18.64
CA ALA A 82 13.55 9.02 -19.69
C ALA A 82 12.66 10.28 -19.56
N ASN A 83 12.59 11.08 -20.63
CA ASN A 83 11.74 12.27 -20.67
C ASN A 83 10.43 11.95 -21.40
N MET A 84 9.29 12.24 -20.77
CA MET A 84 8.00 12.16 -21.47
C MET A 84 7.83 13.33 -22.45
N PRO A 85 7.06 13.13 -23.54
CA PRO A 85 6.65 14.20 -24.46
C PRO A 85 6.02 15.40 -23.72
N SER A 86 6.43 16.62 -24.10
CA SER A 86 5.85 17.84 -23.55
C SER A 86 4.50 18.15 -24.18
N GLY A 87 3.43 17.54 -23.69
CA GLY A 87 2.06 17.88 -24.12
C GLY A 87 1.15 16.69 -24.39
N THR A 88 1.68 15.48 -24.45
CA THR A 88 0.91 14.27 -24.76
C THR A 88 0.99 13.28 -23.60
N ALA A 89 -0.15 12.67 -23.25
CA ALA A 89 -0.15 11.49 -22.39
C ALA A 89 0.45 10.30 -23.16
N LEU A 90 1.03 9.35 -22.44
CA LEU A 90 1.57 8.12 -23.02
C LEU A 90 0.88 6.93 -22.38
N THR A 91 0.34 6.03 -23.22
CA THR A 91 -0.19 4.74 -22.79
C THR A 91 0.65 3.64 -23.41
N VAL A 92 1.06 2.67 -22.61
CA VAL A 92 1.82 1.48 -23.02
C VAL A 92 1.24 0.21 -22.39
N GLY A 93 1.57 -0.95 -22.94
CA GLY A 93 1.14 -2.25 -22.42
C GLY A 93 1.87 -2.68 -21.14
N GLY A 94 3.17 -2.40 -21.02
CA GLY A 94 3.98 -2.84 -19.88
C GLY A 94 5.27 -2.05 -19.70
N VAL A 95 5.87 -2.15 -18.52
CA VAL A 95 7.20 -1.60 -18.23
C VAL A 95 8.04 -2.64 -17.48
N GLU A 96 9.24 -2.89 -17.98
CA GLU A 96 10.26 -3.71 -17.35
C GLU A 96 11.57 -2.91 -17.26
N ALA A 97 12.17 -2.86 -16.07
CA ALA A 97 13.43 -2.15 -15.84
C ALA A 97 14.37 -2.95 -14.94
N GLU A 98 15.63 -3.05 -15.34
CA GLU A 98 16.72 -3.70 -14.57
C GLU A 98 17.83 -2.72 -14.14
N VAL A 99 17.67 -1.44 -14.47
CA VAL A 99 18.59 -0.36 -14.11
C VAL A 99 17.88 0.72 -13.31
N SER A 100 18.65 1.43 -12.48
CA SER A 100 18.18 2.63 -11.81
C SER A 100 17.57 3.59 -12.84
N SER A 101 16.36 4.11 -12.61
CA SER A 101 15.64 4.87 -13.64
C SER A 101 14.96 6.14 -13.09
N GLU A 102 14.96 7.19 -13.90
CA GLU A 102 14.25 8.44 -13.64
C GLU A 102 13.30 8.79 -14.79
N PHE A 103 12.01 8.83 -14.48
CA PHE A 103 10.95 9.19 -15.41
C PHE A 103 10.54 10.66 -15.19
N TRP A 104 10.80 11.49 -16.19
CA TRP A 104 10.39 12.89 -16.22
C TRP A 104 8.99 13.01 -16.80
N ILE A 105 8.01 13.12 -15.91
CA ILE A 105 6.59 13.07 -16.21
C ILE A 105 6.06 14.49 -16.36
N ARG A 106 5.62 14.82 -17.57
CA ARG A 106 5.02 16.13 -17.91
C ARG A 106 3.50 16.07 -18.09
N ARG A 107 2.98 14.87 -18.37
CA ARG A 107 1.56 14.48 -18.58
C ARG A 107 1.35 13.06 -18.06
N ASN A 108 0.13 12.55 -18.10
CA ASN A 108 -0.19 11.22 -17.56
C ASN A 108 0.58 10.11 -18.27
N LEU A 109 1.15 9.20 -17.48
CA LEU A 109 1.75 7.94 -17.94
C LEU A 109 0.83 6.80 -17.50
N SER A 110 0.37 6.01 -18.46
CA SER A 110 -0.50 4.87 -18.25
C SER A 110 0.16 3.59 -18.75
N VAL A 111 0.22 2.59 -17.90
CA VAL A 111 0.64 1.23 -18.21
C VAL A 111 -0.59 0.35 -18.07
N GLU A 112 -1.02 -0.32 -19.13
CA GLU A 112 -2.25 -1.12 -19.14
C GLU A 112 -2.06 -2.42 -18.34
N GLY A 113 -0.89 -3.03 -18.44
CA GLY A 113 -0.48 -4.22 -17.71
C GLY A 113 0.39 -3.89 -16.50
N ASN A 114 1.46 -4.67 -16.32
CA ASN A 114 2.32 -4.60 -15.15
C ASN A 114 3.47 -3.62 -15.32
N TRP A 115 3.93 -3.07 -14.19
CA TRP A 115 5.22 -2.41 -14.06
C TRP A 115 6.13 -3.28 -13.19
N VAL A 116 7.27 -3.73 -13.73
CA VAL A 116 8.26 -4.50 -12.97
C VAL A 116 9.58 -3.76 -12.99
N HIS A 117 10.13 -3.48 -11.80
CA HIS A 117 11.42 -2.83 -11.66
C HIS A 117 12.29 -3.61 -10.70
N THR A 118 13.43 -4.09 -11.18
CA THR A 118 14.39 -4.86 -10.38
C THR A 118 15.70 -4.11 -10.31
N VAL A 119 16.01 -3.53 -9.15
CA VAL A 119 17.27 -2.81 -8.92
C VAL A 119 17.83 -3.20 -7.57
N SER A 120 19.15 -3.37 -7.51
CA SER A 120 19.85 -3.63 -6.26
C SER A 120 21.08 -2.74 -6.19
N SER A 121 21.22 -2.04 -5.07
CA SER A 121 22.29 -1.09 -4.82
C SER A 121 22.91 -1.34 -3.44
N ASP A 122 24.18 -0.95 -3.27
CA ASP A 122 24.88 -0.92 -1.98
C ASP A 122 24.66 0.40 -1.23
N LYS A 123 23.89 1.33 -1.80
CA LYS A 123 23.71 2.69 -1.31
C LYS A 123 22.36 2.87 -0.62
N LYS A 124 22.43 3.42 0.59
CA LYS A 124 21.28 3.73 1.44
C LYS A 124 20.52 4.96 0.95
N TYR A 125 19.29 5.08 1.42
CA TYR A 125 18.47 6.28 1.25
C TYR A 125 19.15 7.52 1.86
N SER A 126 18.94 8.66 1.22
CA SER A 126 19.26 9.99 1.73
C SER A 126 18.20 10.97 1.25
N SER A 127 17.66 11.76 2.16
CA SER A 127 16.63 12.76 1.85
C SER A 127 17.16 14.00 1.14
N GLU A 128 18.49 14.11 1.04
CA GLU A 128 19.14 15.19 0.29
C GLU A 128 18.64 15.23 -1.15
N THR A 129 18.63 16.44 -1.70
CA THR A 129 18.27 16.65 -3.10
C THR A 129 19.15 15.83 -4.03
N SER A 130 20.46 15.75 -3.75
CA SER A 130 21.46 14.93 -4.44
C SER A 130 21.41 13.44 -4.09
N GLY A 131 20.45 13.01 -3.27
CA GLY A 131 20.30 11.63 -2.85
C GLY A 131 20.01 10.68 -4.01
N ILE A 132 20.32 9.41 -3.79
CA ILE A 132 20.24 8.33 -4.77
C ILE A 132 18.85 8.12 -5.41
N ARG A 133 18.84 7.69 -6.68
CA ARG A 133 17.63 7.45 -7.49
C ARG A 133 17.65 6.06 -8.12
N GLN A 134 17.19 5.02 -7.41
CA GLN A 134 16.96 3.70 -8.03
C GLN A 134 15.66 3.70 -8.85
N LEU A 135 14.60 4.33 -8.34
CA LEU A 135 13.44 4.71 -9.14
C LEU A 135 13.02 6.12 -8.76
N ARG A 136 12.81 6.99 -9.74
CA ARG A 136 12.25 8.31 -9.51
C ARG A 136 11.17 8.65 -10.52
N PHE A 137 10.04 9.09 -10.00
CA PHE A 137 8.99 9.75 -10.76
C PHE A 137 9.06 11.26 -10.53
N ALA A 138 9.65 11.96 -11.49
CA ALA A 138 9.79 13.42 -11.45
C ALA A 138 8.60 14.06 -12.18
N VAL A 139 7.55 14.40 -11.43
CA VAL A 139 6.34 15.02 -11.97
C VAL A 139 6.52 16.54 -12.01
N THR A 140 6.49 17.12 -13.22
CA THR A 140 7.05 18.47 -13.46
C THR A 140 6.11 19.50 -14.08
N ASP A 141 4.88 19.17 -14.49
CA ASP A 141 3.98 20.15 -15.12
C ASP A 141 2.49 19.92 -14.83
N ARG A 142 1.80 19.16 -15.69
CA ARG A 142 0.37 18.81 -15.62
C ARG A 142 0.13 17.30 -15.67
N GLY A 143 1.14 16.51 -15.29
CA GLY A 143 0.96 15.09 -15.09
C GLY A 143 0.41 14.92 -13.70
N ASP A 144 -0.85 14.53 -13.58
CA ASP A 144 -1.49 14.38 -12.25
C ASP A 144 -1.52 12.90 -11.84
N VAL A 145 -1.25 11.99 -12.79
CA VAL A 145 -1.47 10.56 -12.63
C VAL A 145 -0.38 9.72 -13.29
N ILE A 146 0.20 8.82 -12.50
CA ILE A 146 0.87 7.60 -12.96
C ILE A 146 -0.12 6.47 -12.74
N SER A 147 -0.44 5.71 -13.79
CA SER A 147 -1.39 4.61 -13.71
C SER A 147 -0.75 3.31 -14.17
N VAL A 148 -0.92 2.25 -13.39
CA VAL A 148 -0.56 0.86 -13.73
C VAL A 148 -1.83 0.04 -13.60
N GLY A 149 -2.30 -0.58 -14.68
CA GLY A 149 -3.55 -1.34 -14.69
C GLY A 149 -3.43 -2.68 -13.96
N GLY A 150 -2.26 -3.31 -14.07
CA GLY A 150 -1.87 -4.51 -13.33
C GLY A 150 -1.08 -4.20 -12.05
N ASP A 151 -0.18 -5.11 -11.70
CA ASP A 151 0.69 -4.98 -10.53
C ASP A 151 1.85 -4.02 -10.80
N MET A 152 2.26 -3.28 -9.76
CA MET A 152 3.53 -2.54 -9.74
C MET A 152 4.48 -3.24 -8.77
N VAL A 153 5.48 -3.94 -9.32
CA VAL A 153 6.37 -4.82 -8.57
C VAL A 153 7.78 -4.24 -8.53
N LEU A 154 8.28 -3.99 -7.33
CA LEU A 154 9.60 -3.45 -7.07
C LEU A 154 10.45 -4.51 -6.37
N ASN A 155 11.48 -5.02 -7.05
CA ASN A 155 12.31 -6.10 -6.57
C ASN A 155 13.72 -5.60 -6.23
N THR A 156 14.28 -6.08 -5.12
CA THR A 156 15.67 -5.85 -4.75
C THR A 156 16.25 -6.98 -3.91
N PHE A 157 17.57 -7.12 -3.95
CA PHE A 157 18.33 -7.95 -3.01
C PHE A 157 19.31 -7.10 -2.17
N GLY A 158 19.21 -5.77 -2.25
CA GLY A 158 20.04 -4.80 -1.55
C GLY A 158 19.18 -3.58 -1.17
N TYR A 159 19.67 -2.37 -1.38
CA TYR A 159 18.88 -1.15 -1.17
C TYR A 159 18.14 -0.74 -2.45
N PHE A 160 16.89 -0.32 -2.29
CA PHE A 160 16.08 0.26 -3.37
C PHE A 160 15.28 1.45 -2.82
N THR A 161 15.65 2.67 -3.23
CA THR A 161 14.81 3.86 -3.02
C THR A 161 13.95 4.15 -4.25
N THR A 162 12.64 4.18 -4.05
CA THR A 162 11.67 4.80 -4.96
C THR A 162 11.33 6.19 -4.46
N ARG A 163 11.32 7.19 -5.35
CA ARG A 163 10.99 8.58 -5.03
C ARG A 163 9.91 9.13 -5.93
N MET A 164 9.02 9.92 -5.34
CA MET A 164 8.07 10.75 -6.06
C MET A 164 8.35 12.23 -5.80
N SER A 165 8.42 13.02 -6.86
CA SER A 165 8.67 14.45 -6.79
C SER A 165 7.54 15.21 -7.44
N ASN A 166 6.96 16.18 -6.72
CA ASN A 166 5.93 17.07 -7.25
C ASN A 166 6.50 18.48 -7.49
N GLY A 167 7.25 18.60 -8.58
CA GLY A 167 8.29 19.64 -8.73
C GLY A 167 7.82 21.06 -9.06
N ARG A 168 6.53 21.38 -9.22
CA ARG A 168 6.09 22.75 -9.62
C ARG A 168 4.75 23.18 -9.02
N SER A 169 4.56 24.50 -8.88
CA SER A 169 3.32 25.14 -8.40
C SER A 169 2.07 24.75 -9.19
N SER A 170 2.21 24.37 -10.47
CA SER A 170 1.11 23.86 -11.30
C SER A 170 0.56 22.51 -10.81
N VAL A 171 1.40 21.66 -10.20
CA VAL A 171 1.02 20.33 -9.67
C VAL A 171 0.28 20.46 -8.33
N ALA A 172 0.59 21.49 -7.54
CA ALA A 172 -0.22 21.80 -6.35
C ALA A 172 -1.64 22.24 -6.72
N ALA A 173 -1.76 23.05 -7.77
CA ALA A 173 -3.06 23.55 -8.23
C ALA A 173 -3.98 22.45 -8.76
N SER A 174 -3.44 21.29 -9.16
CA SER A 174 -4.19 20.11 -9.60
C SER A 174 -4.52 19.11 -8.49
N GLY A 175 -4.16 19.40 -7.24
CA GLY A 175 -4.49 18.55 -6.09
C GLY A 175 -3.42 17.54 -5.68
N GLY A 176 -2.22 17.59 -6.28
CA GLY A 176 -1.08 16.74 -5.94
C GLY A 176 -0.73 15.71 -7.01
N VAL A 177 0.01 14.67 -6.62
CA VAL A 177 0.40 13.56 -7.51
C VAL A 177 -0.38 12.32 -7.10
N SER A 178 -0.95 11.63 -8.09
CA SER A 178 -1.62 10.34 -7.90
C SER A 178 -0.81 9.20 -8.51
N LEU A 179 -0.60 8.14 -7.72
CA LEU A 179 -0.20 6.84 -8.19
C LEU A 179 -1.41 5.90 -8.11
N ASN A 180 -1.87 5.44 -9.27
CA ASN A 180 -2.97 4.51 -9.41
C ASN A 180 -2.42 3.14 -9.81
N VAL A 181 -2.63 2.12 -8.98
CA VAL A 181 -2.23 0.74 -9.29
C VAL A 181 -3.48 -0.12 -9.20
N GLY A 182 -3.94 -0.67 -10.32
CA GLY A 182 -5.13 -1.53 -10.37
C GLY A 182 -4.89 -2.89 -9.72
N GLY A 183 -3.66 -3.40 -9.81
CA GLY A 183 -3.19 -4.53 -9.02
C GLY A 183 -2.63 -4.11 -7.66
N ALA A 184 -1.65 -4.87 -7.16
CA ALA A 184 -0.94 -4.53 -5.94
C ALA A 184 0.32 -3.71 -6.23
N LEU A 185 0.59 -2.71 -5.37
CA LEU A 185 1.93 -2.16 -5.22
C LEU A 185 2.72 -3.13 -4.32
N ALA A 186 3.73 -3.80 -4.87
CA ALA A 186 4.45 -4.88 -4.23
C ALA A 186 5.94 -4.56 -4.08
N PHE A 187 6.44 -4.64 -2.85
CA PHE A 187 7.85 -4.48 -2.51
C PHE A 187 8.44 -5.85 -2.15
N ASN A 188 9.29 -6.38 -3.03
CA ASN A 188 9.88 -7.69 -2.83
C ASN A 188 11.37 -7.55 -2.50
N PHE A 189 11.73 -7.96 -1.28
CA PHE A 189 13.13 -8.08 -0.88
C PHE A 189 13.55 -9.54 -0.91
N THR A 190 14.42 -9.90 -1.86
CA THR A 190 14.94 -11.27 -2.04
C THR A 190 16.36 -11.45 -1.53
N GLY A 191 16.96 -10.40 -0.94
CA GLY A 191 18.28 -10.45 -0.30
C GLY A 191 18.28 -11.15 1.05
N PHE A 192 17.12 -11.62 1.52
CA PHE A 192 16.95 -12.26 2.81
C PHE A 192 17.45 -13.71 2.77
N THR A 193 18.52 -13.99 3.51
CA THR A 193 19.12 -15.32 3.70
C THR A 193 18.60 -16.03 4.96
N GLY A 194 17.57 -15.48 5.61
CA GLY A 194 16.94 -16.07 6.80
C GLY A 194 17.21 -15.31 8.10
N THR A 195 18.01 -14.23 8.06
CA THR A 195 18.30 -13.41 9.25
C THR A 195 18.22 -11.92 8.92
N LEU A 196 17.89 -11.08 9.92
CA LEU A 196 17.89 -9.63 9.74
C LEU A 196 19.30 -9.01 9.58
N ALA A 197 20.36 -9.83 9.58
CA ALA A 197 21.73 -9.37 9.36
C ALA A 197 22.04 -9.04 7.88
N ASP A 198 21.17 -9.45 6.93
CA ASP A 198 21.33 -9.07 5.53
C ASP A 198 21.15 -7.57 5.36
N LYS A 199 21.99 -6.94 4.52
CA LYS A 199 21.90 -5.51 4.23
C LYS A 199 20.89 -5.25 3.11
N GLY A 200 20.18 -4.13 3.20
CA GLY A 200 19.24 -3.71 2.17
C GLY A 200 17.79 -3.63 2.66
N TYR A 201 17.00 -2.79 2.01
CA TYR A 201 15.57 -2.65 2.23
C TYR A 201 14.97 -1.77 1.13
N HIS A 202 13.65 -1.75 1.07
CA HIS A 202 12.91 -0.80 0.26
C HIS A 202 12.67 0.50 1.03
N VAL A 203 12.86 1.63 0.35
CA VAL A 203 12.37 2.94 0.78
C VAL A 203 11.44 3.48 -0.28
N PHE A 204 10.29 3.99 0.16
CA PHE A 204 9.35 4.69 -0.69
C PHE A 204 9.18 6.11 -0.18
N ASP A 205 9.94 7.03 -0.76
CA ASP A 205 9.87 8.47 -0.49
C ASP A 205 8.72 9.06 -1.32
N MET A 206 7.58 9.20 -0.64
CA MET A 206 6.34 9.70 -1.20
C MET A 206 6.46 11.16 -1.63
N ARG A 207 7.41 11.92 -1.07
CA ARG A 207 7.56 13.34 -1.37
C ARG A 207 9.00 13.79 -1.13
N ASP A 208 9.79 13.73 -2.20
CA ASP A 208 11.22 14.04 -2.11
C ASP A 208 11.51 15.54 -1.86
N SER A 209 12.76 15.85 -1.55
CA SER A 209 13.20 17.23 -1.23
C SER A 209 13.17 18.19 -2.41
N GLN A 210 12.94 17.72 -3.65
CA GLN A 210 12.75 18.58 -4.82
C GLN A 210 11.30 19.04 -5.00
N SER A 211 10.39 18.59 -4.15
CA SER A 211 8.99 19.00 -4.09
C SER A 211 8.85 20.43 -3.55
N LYS A 212 8.35 21.37 -4.37
CA LYS A 212 8.38 22.84 -4.08
C LYS A 212 7.02 23.47 -3.80
N THR A 213 5.98 22.68 -3.60
CA THR A 213 4.61 23.19 -3.49
C THR A 213 4.30 23.74 -2.09
N ALA A 214 4.16 25.06 -2.01
CA ALA A 214 3.45 25.70 -0.90
C ALA A 214 1.94 25.49 -1.10
N GLY A 215 1.28 24.78 -0.18
CA GLY A 215 -0.19 24.75 -0.08
C GLY A 215 -0.95 23.66 -0.83
N GLY A 216 -0.35 22.51 -1.17
CA GLY A 216 -1.07 21.35 -1.69
C GLY A 216 -0.53 20.06 -1.06
N ASN A 217 -1.28 19.49 -0.13
CA ASN A 217 -0.78 18.56 0.89
C ASN A 217 -0.92 17.07 0.56
N ALA A 218 -1.71 16.70 -0.45
CA ALA A 218 -2.11 15.31 -0.68
C ALA A 218 -1.19 14.56 -1.68
N MET A 219 -0.62 13.44 -1.24
CA MET A 219 -0.13 12.38 -2.12
C MET A 219 -1.22 11.32 -2.20
N LEU A 220 -1.70 10.97 -3.39
CA LEU A 220 -2.79 10.02 -3.55
C LEU A 220 -2.26 8.67 -4.06
N PHE A 221 -2.46 7.62 -3.29
CA PHE A 221 -2.12 6.25 -3.65
C PHE A 221 -3.41 5.45 -3.76
N ASN A 222 -3.94 5.31 -4.97
CA ASN A 222 -5.14 4.52 -5.23
C ASN A 222 -4.71 3.11 -5.67
N LEU A 223 -4.85 2.14 -4.78
CA LEU A 223 -4.23 0.82 -4.92
C LEU A 223 -5.28 -0.29 -4.92
N GLY A 224 -5.11 -1.28 -5.79
CA GLY A 224 -5.82 -2.57 -5.71
C GLY A 224 -5.30 -3.46 -4.57
N GLY A 225 -4.14 -3.12 -4.01
CA GLY A 225 -3.55 -3.77 -2.85
C GLY A 225 -2.14 -3.24 -2.54
N LEU A 226 -1.62 -3.55 -1.36
CA LEU A 226 -0.26 -3.20 -0.93
C LEU A 226 0.40 -4.44 -0.32
N LYS A 227 1.62 -4.75 -0.75
CA LYS A 227 2.36 -5.95 -0.35
C LYS A 227 3.81 -5.64 -0.05
N SER A 228 4.35 -6.29 0.98
CA SER A 228 5.79 -6.39 1.20
C SER A 228 6.17 -7.84 1.44
N SER A 229 7.35 -8.26 0.96
CA SER A 229 7.87 -9.60 1.21
C SER A 229 9.37 -9.57 1.51
N GLY A 230 9.80 -10.50 2.36
CA GLY A 230 11.21 -10.67 2.78
C GLY A 230 11.73 -9.62 3.76
N ARG A 231 11.17 -8.39 3.78
CA ARG A 231 11.49 -7.34 4.75
C ARG A 231 10.40 -6.27 4.80
N ALA A 232 10.30 -5.56 5.92
CA ALA A 232 9.47 -4.37 6.04
C ALA A 232 9.94 -3.26 5.09
N VAL A 233 9.05 -2.33 4.74
CA VAL A 233 9.32 -1.18 3.86
C VAL A 233 9.35 0.11 4.68
N TRP A 234 10.34 0.97 4.42
CA TRP A 234 10.33 2.32 4.98
C TRP A 234 9.56 3.27 4.06
N MET A 235 8.37 3.67 4.50
CA MET A 235 7.54 4.68 3.87
C MET A 235 7.92 6.05 4.44
N THR A 236 8.36 6.98 3.60
CA THR A 236 8.92 8.25 4.06
C THR A 236 8.48 9.46 3.23
N SER A 237 8.88 10.63 3.72
CA SER A 237 8.71 11.91 3.05
C SER A 237 9.83 12.85 3.48
N ALA A 238 10.59 13.37 2.53
CA ALA A 238 11.63 14.37 2.77
C ALA A 238 11.07 15.78 3.05
N THR A 239 9.80 16.02 2.75
CA THR A 239 9.07 17.25 3.08
C THR A 239 7.68 16.92 3.57
N SER A 240 7.03 17.84 4.32
CA SER A 240 5.72 17.61 4.92
C SER A 240 4.69 17.17 3.89
N ALA A 241 3.98 16.08 4.18
CA ALA A 241 2.99 15.50 3.29
C ALA A 241 1.81 14.91 4.09
N VAL A 242 0.64 14.89 3.45
CA VAL A 242 -0.48 14.04 3.85
C VAL A 242 -0.63 12.98 2.78
N ALA A 243 -0.31 11.73 3.10
CA ALA A 243 -0.42 10.61 2.17
C ALA A 243 -1.77 9.91 2.34
N HIS A 244 -2.50 9.73 1.25
CA HIS A 244 -3.77 9.01 1.23
C HIS A 244 -3.58 7.66 0.54
N PHE A 245 -3.73 6.59 1.30
CA PHE A 245 -3.74 5.21 0.79
C PHE A 245 -5.19 4.76 0.68
N ASN A 246 -5.69 4.72 -0.55
CA ASN A 246 -7.06 4.33 -0.86
C ASN A 246 -7.04 2.96 -1.53
N PHE A 247 -7.51 1.95 -0.81
CA PHE A 247 -7.65 0.59 -1.34
C PHE A 247 -8.98 0.45 -2.06
N ASN A 248 -8.95 0.23 -3.36
CA ASN A 248 -10.14 0.18 -4.20
C ASN A 248 -10.12 -1.03 -5.14
N ASP A 249 -11.29 -1.49 -5.56
CA ASP A 249 -11.37 -2.41 -6.69
C ASP A 249 -10.85 -1.73 -7.95
N ASN A 250 -10.21 -2.51 -8.82
CA ASN A 250 -9.81 -2.03 -10.13
C ASN A 250 -11.03 -1.77 -11.03
N SER A 251 -10.80 -1.26 -12.24
CA SER A 251 -11.88 -0.97 -13.20
C SER A 251 -12.69 -2.20 -13.64
N SER A 252 -12.19 -3.43 -13.42
CA SER A 252 -12.94 -4.67 -13.63
C SER A 252 -13.70 -5.17 -12.38
N GLY A 253 -13.70 -4.40 -11.29
CA GLY A 253 -14.37 -4.77 -10.03
C GLY A 253 -13.63 -5.85 -9.25
N SER A 254 -12.32 -6.00 -9.46
CA SER A 254 -11.48 -6.98 -8.75
C SER A 254 -10.53 -6.29 -7.77
N PHE A 255 -10.40 -6.85 -6.58
CA PHE A 255 -9.45 -6.41 -5.57
C PHE A 255 -8.23 -7.35 -5.53
N ALA A 256 -7.01 -6.80 -5.58
CA ALA A 256 -5.79 -7.60 -5.53
C ALA A 256 -5.38 -7.95 -4.09
N GLY A 257 -5.65 -7.06 -3.14
CA GLY A 257 -5.33 -7.21 -1.72
C GLY A 257 -3.84 -7.36 -1.43
N GLY A 258 -3.52 -7.80 -0.22
CA GLY A 258 -2.12 -8.01 0.19
C GLY A 258 -1.91 -8.05 1.69
N SER A 259 -0.67 -8.35 2.08
CA SER A 259 -0.16 -8.16 3.44
C SER A 259 1.10 -7.29 3.34
N PHE A 260 1.10 -6.22 4.11
CA PHE A 260 2.15 -5.22 4.13
C PHE A 260 2.69 -5.03 5.54
N GLU A 261 4.00 -4.97 5.66
CA GLU A 261 4.75 -4.63 6.86
C GLU A 261 5.64 -3.42 6.54
N GLY A 262 5.59 -2.40 7.39
CA GLY A 262 6.40 -1.21 7.15
C GLY A 262 6.55 -0.29 8.34
N VAL A 263 7.47 0.67 8.19
CA VAL A 263 7.65 1.80 9.09
C VAL A 263 7.26 3.06 8.32
N PHE A 264 6.33 3.83 8.88
CA PHE A 264 5.96 5.15 8.34
C PHE A 264 6.64 6.22 9.18
N ALA A 265 7.77 6.73 8.67
CA ALA A 265 8.58 7.70 9.38
C ALA A 265 9.11 8.79 8.47
N ALA A 266 8.92 10.05 8.87
CA ALA A 266 9.37 11.23 8.16
C ALA A 266 10.80 11.63 8.54
N ASP A 267 11.42 12.44 7.69
CA ASP A 267 12.70 13.04 8.00
C ASP A 267 12.65 13.93 9.26
N SER A 268 13.80 14.11 9.90
CA SER A 268 13.89 14.89 11.13
C SER A 268 13.39 16.32 10.90
N GLY A 269 12.48 16.79 11.76
CA GLY A 269 11.84 18.10 11.62
C GLY A 269 10.73 18.18 10.58
N VAL A 270 10.40 17.07 9.90
CA VAL A 270 9.28 16.97 8.96
C VAL A 270 8.07 16.38 9.69
N SER A 271 6.95 17.09 9.63
CA SER A 271 5.65 16.57 10.08
C SER A 271 4.86 16.11 8.87
N SER A 272 4.55 14.82 8.84
CA SER A 272 3.74 14.17 7.80
C SER A 272 2.71 13.27 8.44
N GLN A 273 1.61 13.06 7.72
CA GLN A 273 0.46 12.30 8.18
C GLN A 273 0.04 11.29 7.11
N LEU A 274 -0.55 10.19 7.57
CA LEU A 274 -1.09 9.11 6.77
C LEU A 274 -2.62 9.06 6.94
N ASN A 275 -3.36 8.91 5.85
CA ASN A 275 -4.77 8.58 5.83
C ASN A 275 -4.98 7.28 5.05
N ILE A 276 -5.73 6.35 5.62
CA ILE A 276 -6.01 5.03 5.03
C ILE A 276 -7.51 4.89 4.83
N THR A 277 -7.92 4.48 3.63
CA THR A 277 -9.30 4.16 3.32
C THR A 277 -9.41 2.79 2.66
N MET A 278 -10.22 1.90 3.21
CA MET A 278 -10.56 0.60 2.61
C MET A 278 -11.95 0.66 1.97
N ASN A 279 -11.98 0.66 0.63
CA ASN A 279 -13.20 0.62 -0.20
C ASN A 279 -13.31 -0.67 -1.05
N GLY A 280 -12.19 -1.37 -1.22
CA GLY A 280 -12.13 -2.60 -2.02
C GLY A 280 -13.00 -3.71 -1.44
N SER A 281 -13.42 -4.65 -2.28
CA SER A 281 -14.29 -5.76 -1.91
C SER A 281 -13.56 -6.95 -1.30
N GLY A 282 -12.22 -7.01 -1.42
CA GLY A 282 -11.39 -8.10 -0.90
C GLY A 282 -10.73 -7.80 0.44
N ARG A 283 -9.59 -8.46 0.71
CA ARG A 283 -8.86 -8.37 1.98
C ARG A 283 -7.52 -7.65 1.84
N GLN A 284 -7.26 -6.66 2.70
CA GLN A 284 -5.96 -6.02 2.86
C GLN A 284 -5.50 -6.11 4.31
N GLU A 285 -4.22 -6.39 4.50
CA GLU A 285 -3.56 -6.45 5.80
C GLU A 285 -2.39 -5.47 5.85
N MET A 286 -2.26 -4.76 6.97
CA MET A 286 -1.19 -3.83 7.24
C MET A 286 -0.68 -3.96 8.67
N THR A 287 0.63 -4.08 8.82
CA THR A 287 1.35 -3.92 10.08
C THR A 287 2.27 -2.71 10.00
N ILE A 288 2.10 -1.75 10.90
CA ILE A 288 2.90 -0.51 10.95
C ILE A 288 3.67 -0.43 12.26
N TYR A 289 4.99 -0.31 12.15
CA TYR A 289 5.91 -0.18 13.29
C TYR A 289 6.36 1.27 13.50
N LYS A 290 6.79 1.58 14.72
CA LYS A 290 7.45 2.85 15.04
C LYS A 290 8.86 2.92 14.43
N ALA A 291 9.31 4.13 14.12
CA ALA A 291 10.67 4.44 13.71
C ALA A 291 11.71 3.92 14.71
N SER A 292 11.43 4.05 16.02
CA SER A 292 12.29 3.56 17.09
C SER A 292 12.52 2.05 17.07
N ASN A 293 11.61 1.29 16.46
CA ASN A 293 11.72 -0.16 16.32
C ASN A 293 12.34 -0.57 14.99
N GLY A 294 12.77 0.38 14.15
CA GLY A 294 13.30 0.12 12.81
C GLY A 294 14.42 -0.92 12.75
N SER A 295 15.29 -0.93 13.76
CA SER A 295 16.37 -1.93 13.86
C SER A 295 15.87 -3.37 13.96
N LEU A 296 14.70 -3.61 14.57
CA LEU A 296 14.05 -4.92 14.68
C LEU A 296 13.43 -5.38 13.35
N HIS A 297 13.29 -4.48 12.38
CA HIS A 297 12.66 -4.74 11.09
C HIS A 297 13.62 -4.59 9.90
N GLY A 298 14.93 -4.59 10.17
CA GLY A 298 15.98 -4.65 9.14
C GLY A 298 16.45 -3.30 8.61
N PHE A 299 16.18 -2.21 9.34
CA PHE A 299 16.62 -0.85 8.97
C PHE A 299 17.90 -0.39 9.69
N GLU A 300 18.56 -1.26 10.46
CA GLU A 300 19.71 -0.91 11.28
C GLU A 300 19.41 0.37 12.11
N ASN A 301 20.28 1.37 12.05
CA ASN A 301 20.12 2.67 12.72
C ASN A 301 19.62 3.77 11.76
N ASP A 302 19.16 3.41 10.56
CA ASP A 302 18.83 4.40 9.52
C ASP A 302 17.54 5.19 9.85
N LEU A 303 16.75 4.67 10.79
CA LEU A 303 15.55 5.30 11.32
C LEU A 303 15.77 6.08 12.63
N ASP A 304 17.01 6.12 13.14
CA ASP A 304 17.32 6.86 14.36
C ASP A 304 17.05 8.36 14.18
N GLY A 305 16.27 8.94 15.10
CA GLY A 305 15.90 10.36 15.07
C GLY A 305 14.88 10.74 14.00
N LYS A 306 14.31 9.77 13.28
CA LYS A 306 13.13 9.97 12.43
C LYS A 306 11.87 10.08 13.29
N ALA A 307 10.88 10.81 12.80
CA ALA A 307 9.61 10.99 13.49
C ALA A 307 8.55 10.06 12.88
N ASP A 308 7.78 9.39 13.74
CA ASP A 308 6.63 8.60 13.30
C ASP A 308 5.63 9.49 12.56
N MET A 309 5.07 8.99 11.47
CA MET A 309 3.89 9.59 10.86
C MET A 309 2.65 9.08 11.58
N SER A 310 1.81 9.98 12.09
CA SER A 310 0.51 9.58 12.67
C SER A 310 -0.47 9.16 11.59
N ILE A 311 -1.38 8.26 11.93
CA ILE A 311 -2.55 7.94 11.11
C ILE A 311 -3.63 8.95 11.48
N GLY A 312 -3.90 9.92 10.62
CA GLY A 312 -4.98 10.89 10.83
C GLY A 312 -6.35 10.25 10.76
N ASN A 313 -6.57 9.48 9.71
CA ASN A 313 -7.84 8.80 9.49
C ASN A 313 -7.61 7.36 9.02
N LEU A 314 -8.27 6.41 9.67
CA LEU A 314 -8.48 5.05 9.19
C LEU A 314 -9.97 4.84 8.94
N THR A 315 -10.38 4.70 7.68
CA THR A 315 -11.77 4.47 7.30
C THR A 315 -11.95 3.12 6.63
N VAL A 316 -12.92 2.32 7.10
CA VAL A 316 -13.26 1.02 6.53
C VAL A 316 -14.71 1.02 6.06
N ASN A 317 -14.88 1.18 4.75
CA ASN A 317 -16.18 1.26 4.09
C ASN A 317 -16.64 -0.10 3.56
N ASN A 318 -15.72 -0.96 3.11
CA ASN A 318 -16.03 -2.23 2.49
C ASN A 318 -14.86 -3.24 2.66
N GLY A 319 -15.08 -4.49 2.25
CA GLY A 319 -14.07 -5.54 2.26
C GLY A 319 -13.63 -5.92 3.67
N GLU A 320 -12.44 -6.52 3.78
CA GLU A 320 -11.81 -6.83 5.06
C GLU A 320 -10.49 -6.09 5.20
N PHE A 321 -10.34 -5.31 6.26
CA PHE A 321 -9.10 -4.64 6.63
C PHE A 321 -8.56 -5.20 7.94
N VAL A 322 -7.32 -5.67 7.92
CA VAL A 322 -6.60 -6.10 9.11
C VAL A 322 -5.47 -5.11 9.38
N MET A 323 -5.54 -4.42 10.51
CA MET A 323 -4.59 -3.40 10.90
C MET A 323 -3.96 -3.76 12.24
N ASN A 324 -2.63 -3.85 12.27
CA ASN A 324 -1.84 -3.90 13.48
C ASN A 324 -0.89 -2.70 13.49
N THR A 325 -0.92 -1.86 14.52
CA THR A 325 -0.11 -0.64 14.49
C THR A 325 0.46 -0.24 15.83
N GLU A 326 1.75 0.10 15.81
CA GLU A 326 2.43 0.71 16.94
C GLU A 326 2.30 2.23 16.95
N VAL A 327 1.85 2.86 15.86
CA VAL A 327 1.70 4.33 15.78
C VAL A 327 0.28 4.76 16.14
N ALA A 328 0.13 6.01 16.59
CA ALA A 328 -1.16 6.55 16.98
C ALA A 328 -2.12 6.70 15.78
N VAL A 329 -3.38 6.36 16.02
CA VAL A 329 -4.52 6.61 15.13
C VAL A 329 -5.36 7.72 15.75
N GLU A 330 -5.50 8.84 15.06
CA GLU A 330 -6.29 9.98 15.52
C GLU A 330 -7.79 9.68 15.39
N ILE A 331 -8.25 9.26 14.21
CA ILE A 331 -9.65 8.89 14.01
C ILE A 331 -9.79 7.56 13.27
N LEU A 332 -10.69 6.71 13.77
CA LEU A 332 -11.08 5.44 13.16
C LEU A 332 -12.59 5.43 12.84
N TYR A 333 -12.93 5.16 11.58
CA TYR A 333 -14.32 5.00 11.12
C TYR A 333 -14.56 3.60 10.56
N LEU A 334 -15.57 2.91 11.10
CA LEU A 334 -16.09 1.67 10.53
C LEU A 334 -17.54 1.91 10.09
N SER A 335 -17.79 1.87 8.78
CA SER A 335 -19.11 2.21 8.21
C SER A 335 -19.80 1.05 7.50
N GLY A 336 -19.08 -0.02 7.15
CA GLY A 336 -19.70 -1.18 6.49
C GLY A 336 -18.83 -2.41 6.33
N GLY A 337 -17.52 -2.25 6.08
CA GLY A 337 -16.61 -3.38 5.89
C GLY A 337 -16.36 -4.20 7.17
N ARG A 338 -15.34 -5.05 7.12
CA ARG A 338 -14.87 -5.87 8.23
C ARG A 338 -13.53 -5.36 8.70
N LEU A 339 -13.36 -5.09 10.00
CA LEU A 339 -12.12 -4.56 10.55
C LEU A 339 -11.60 -5.49 11.66
N LYS A 340 -10.37 -5.98 11.51
CA LYS A 340 -9.57 -6.47 12.64
C LYS A 340 -8.56 -5.38 12.99
N PHE A 341 -8.66 -4.79 14.18
CA PHE A 341 -7.78 -3.71 14.61
C PHE A 341 -7.03 -4.09 15.88
N SER A 342 -5.74 -3.77 15.93
CA SER A 342 -4.91 -3.86 17.11
C SER A 342 -3.93 -2.69 17.15
N SER A 343 -3.80 -2.06 18.31
CA SER A 343 -2.78 -1.06 18.56
C SER A 343 -2.37 -1.06 20.03
N ALA A 344 -1.09 -0.76 20.27
CA ALA A 344 -0.60 -0.47 21.62
C ALA A 344 -0.96 0.95 22.08
N GLU A 345 -1.29 1.84 21.14
CA GLU A 345 -1.67 3.23 21.41
C GLU A 345 -3.20 3.35 21.50
N LYS A 346 -3.66 4.31 22.30
CA LYS A 346 -5.08 4.67 22.34
C LYS A 346 -5.47 5.39 21.04
N VAL A 347 -6.60 5.01 20.46
CA VAL A 347 -7.19 5.72 19.32
C VAL A 347 -7.80 7.03 19.82
N GLY A 348 -7.56 8.15 19.14
CA GLY A 348 -8.12 9.45 19.55
C GLY A 348 -9.65 9.44 19.59
N GLY A 349 -10.28 9.07 18.48
CA GLY A 349 -11.72 8.84 18.40
C GLY A 349 -12.09 7.70 17.47
N MET A 350 -13.16 6.97 17.81
CA MET A 350 -13.70 5.87 17.02
C MET A 350 -15.18 6.08 16.75
N THR A 351 -15.58 5.93 15.49
CA THR A 351 -16.99 5.94 15.08
C THR A 351 -17.38 4.60 14.45
N ILE A 352 -18.42 3.97 15.00
CA ILE A 352 -19.09 2.81 14.44
C ILE A 352 -20.40 3.29 13.79
N ASP A 353 -20.42 3.33 12.45
CA ASP A 353 -21.58 3.67 11.63
C ASP A 353 -22.17 2.44 10.90
N GLY A 354 -21.50 1.29 11.00
CA GLY A 354 -21.98 -0.01 10.53
C GLY A 354 -20.86 -1.04 10.49
N GLY A 355 -21.11 -2.15 9.80
CA GLY A 355 -20.09 -3.16 9.49
C GLY A 355 -19.79 -4.17 10.59
N THR A 356 -18.63 -4.84 10.47
CA THR A 356 -18.24 -5.95 11.35
C THR A 356 -16.87 -5.70 11.99
N LEU A 357 -16.80 -5.77 13.32
CA LEU A 357 -15.54 -5.87 14.04
C LEU A 357 -15.11 -7.34 14.16
N LEU A 358 -13.95 -7.67 13.62
CA LEU A 358 -13.27 -8.94 13.87
C LEU A 358 -12.44 -8.74 15.13
N PHE A 359 -12.86 -9.35 16.24
CA PHE A 359 -12.19 -9.14 17.51
C PHE A 359 -10.74 -9.63 17.44
N GLY A 360 -9.83 -8.79 17.91
CA GLY A 360 -8.39 -9.04 17.94
C GLY A 360 -7.74 -8.62 19.26
N GLY A 361 -8.57 -8.36 20.28
CA GLY A 361 -8.19 -7.71 21.53
C GLY A 361 -9.00 -6.44 21.78
N THR A 362 -8.97 -5.97 23.03
CA THR A 362 -9.62 -4.73 23.46
C THR A 362 -9.08 -3.54 22.68
N ILE A 363 -9.99 -2.67 22.21
CA ILE A 363 -9.63 -1.41 21.56
C ILE A 363 -9.79 -0.27 22.56
N ASN A 364 -8.70 0.43 22.85
CA ASN A 364 -8.67 1.61 23.70
C ASN A 364 -8.97 2.86 22.86
N VAL A 365 -9.96 3.63 23.27
CA VAL A 365 -10.45 4.80 22.54
C VAL A 365 -10.52 6.01 23.48
N GLY A 366 -10.27 7.21 22.97
CA GLY A 366 -10.66 8.44 23.65
C GLY A 366 -12.17 8.62 23.54
N ASP A 367 -12.61 9.12 22.40
CA ASP A 367 -14.02 9.39 22.12
C ASP A 367 -14.66 8.24 21.32
N LEU A 368 -15.64 7.55 21.90
CA LEU A 368 -16.44 6.54 21.20
C LEU A 368 -17.77 7.13 20.70
N THR A 369 -18.07 6.92 19.42
CA THR A 369 -19.34 7.26 18.77
C THR A 369 -19.95 6.03 18.15
N VAL A 370 -21.22 5.74 18.44
CA VAL A 370 -21.97 4.63 17.84
C VAL A 370 -23.21 5.21 17.15
N ALA A 371 -23.09 5.43 15.83
CA ALA A 371 -24.16 5.94 14.97
C ALA A 371 -24.88 4.82 14.19
N ALA A 372 -24.33 3.60 14.23
CA ALA A 372 -24.87 2.46 13.52
C ALA A 372 -26.26 2.05 14.00
N ASN A 373 -27.13 1.68 13.06
CA ASN A 373 -28.38 0.96 13.39
C ASN A 373 -28.11 -0.50 13.78
N SER A 374 -27.06 -1.11 13.20
CA SER A 374 -26.58 -2.44 13.57
C SER A 374 -25.08 -2.56 13.27
N ALA A 375 -24.35 -3.25 14.13
CA ALA A 375 -22.95 -3.61 13.92
C ALA A 375 -22.67 -5.02 14.48
N ASP A 376 -21.82 -5.77 13.79
CA ASP A 376 -21.48 -7.14 14.19
C ASP A 376 -20.13 -7.17 14.91
N VAL A 377 -19.99 -8.07 15.89
CA VAL A 377 -18.69 -8.43 16.48
C VAL A 377 -18.46 -9.92 16.31
N VAL A 378 -17.35 -10.31 15.71
CA VAL A 378 -16.98 -11.70 15.46
C VAL A 378 -15.85 -12.11 16.40
N PHE A 379 -16.08 -13.17 17.15
CA PHE A 379 -15.11 -13.75 18.09
C PHE A 379 -14.55 -15.08 17.57
N SER A 380 -13.25 -15.30 17.77
CA SER A 380 -12.63 -16.60 17.55
C SER A 380 -12.97 -17.57 18.68
N ALA A 381 -12.72 -18.87 18.46
CA ALA A 381 -12.89 -19.86 19.51
C ALA A 381 -12.00 -19.61 20.73
N GLU A 382 -10.82 -18.99 20.53
CA GLU A 382 -9.90 -18.62 21.60
C GLU A 382 -10.46 -17.47 22.45
N ASP A 383 -11.05 -16.46 21.81
CA ASP A 383 -11.68 -15.33 22.51
C ASP A 383 -12.83 -15.81 23.40
N LEU A 384 -13.66 -16.72 22.87
CA LEU A 384 -14.84 -17.27 23.57
C LEU A 384 -14.50 -18.20 24.74
N ALA A 385 -13.22 -18.49 24.98
CA ALA A 385 -12.79 -19.17 26.20
C ALA A 385 -12.87 -18.25 27.43
N ALA A 386 -12.87 -16.93 27.24
CA ALA A 386 -13.13 -15.97 28.31
C ALA A 386 -14.63 -15.95 28.67
N HIS A 387 -14.96 -15.69 29.93
CA HIS A 387 -16.35 -15.51 30.36
C HIS A 387 -16.91 -14.13 30.00
N GLU A 388 -16.04 -13.12 29.99
CA GLU A 388 -16.35 -11.74 29.67
C GLU A 388 -15.26 -11.21 28.75
N ILE A 389 -15.65 -10.52 27.69
CA ILE A 389 -14.74 -9.98 26.68
C ILE A 389 -14.96 -8.48 26.58
N THR A 390 -13.99 -7.68 27.01
CA THR A 390 -14.02 -6.23 26.80
C THR A 390 -13.71 -5.93 25.34
N VAL A 391 -14.69 -5.38 24.62
CA VAL A 391 -14.53 -4.99 23.21
C VAL A 391 -13.88 -3.61 23.12
N PHE A 392 -14.43 -2.65 23.86
CA PHE A 392 -13.95 -1.28 23.93
C PHE A 392 -13.71 -0.84 25.36
N GLU A 393 -12.64 -0.07 25.55
CA GLU A 393 -12.49 0.85 26.68
C GLU A 393 -12.45 2.28 26.12
N PHE A 394 -13.24 3.18 26.69
CA PHE A 394 -13.35 4.55 26.20
C PHE A 394 -13.29 5.59 27.32
N ASP A 395 -12.73 6.77 27.02
CA ASP A 395 -12.67 7.90 27.95
C ASP A 395 -13.97 8.71 27.94
N TYR A 396 -14.63 8.78 26.79
CA TYR A 396 -15.88 9.52 26.61
C TYR A 396 -16.80 8.82 25.62
N LEU A 397 -18.05 8.56 26.03
CA LEU A 397 -19.13 8.18 25.12
C LEU A 397 -19.84 9.44 24.61
N THR A 398 -19.85 9.62 23.29
CA THR A 398 -20.40 10.83 22.65
C THR A 398 -21.92 10.89 22.68
N ASP A 399 -22.60 9.76 22.48
CA ASP A 399 -24.05 9.61 22.47
C ASP A 399 -24.47 8.29 23.14
N ASP A 400 -25.60 8.31 23.85
CA ASP A 400 -26.18 7.12 24.47
C ASP A 400 -26.75 6.16 23.41
N PHE A 401 -26.55 4.86 23.59
CA PHE A 401 -27.12 3.81 22.74
C PHE A 401 -27.49 2.56 23.55
N ASP A 402 -28.43 1.76 23.05
CA ASP A 402 -28.71 0.44 23.60
C ASP A 402 -27.82 -0.61 22.93
N ALA A 403 -26.83 -1.10 23.68
CA ALA A 403 -25.84 -2.05 23.19
C ALA A 403 -26.46 -3.33 22.60
N ASN A 404 -27.55 -3.84 23.16
CA ASN A 404 -28.18 -5.08 22.68
C ASN A 404 -29.09 -4.85 21.47
N SER A 405 -29.47 -3.60 21.20
CA SER A 405 -30.19 -3.23 19.99
C SER A 405 -29.25 -2.96 18.81
N VAL A 406 -28.01 -2.50 19.08
CA VAL A 406 -27.03 -2.15 18.05
C VAL A 406 -26.09 -3.31 17.72
N PHE A 407 -25.55 -4.01 18.73
CA PHE A 407 -24.51 -5.00 18.53
C PHE A 407 -25.04 -6.43 18.52
N SER A 408 -24.56 -7.22 17.55
CA SER A 408 -24.79 -8.67 17.46
C SER A 408 -23.46 -9.42 17.47
N ALA A 409 -23.40 -10.51 18.24
CA ALA A 409 -22.18 -11.30 18.40
C ALA A 409 -22.23 -12.57 17.56
N TYR A 410 -21.15 -12.89 16.86
CA TYR A 410 -21.03 -14.08 16.01
C TYR A 410 -19.72 -14.82 16.31
N ASN A 411 -19.69 -16.13 16.04
CA ASN A 411 -18.42 -16.84 15.94
C ASN A 411 -17.79 -16.70 14.55
N GLU A 412 -16.55 -17.16 14.40
CA GLU A 412 -15.82 -17.19 13.12
C GLU A 412 -16.53 -17.95 11.98
N PHE A 413 -17.54 -18.77 12.29
CA PHE A 413 -18.35 -19.51 11.33
C PHE A 413 -19.65 -18.79 10.92
N GLY A 414 -19.89 -17.58 11.45
CA GLY A 414 -21.08 -16.78 11.15
C GLY A 414 -22.34 -17.25 11.89
N GLN A 415 -22.20 -18.00 12.98
CA GLN A 415 -23.32 -18.36 13.84
C GLN A 415 -23.48 -17.30 14.93
N GLU A 416 -24.70 -16.78 15.08
CA GLU A 416 -25.04 -15.84 16.13
C GLU A 416 -24.87 -16.50 17.50
N LEU A 417 -24.27 -15.75 18.42
CA LEU A 417 -24.00 -16.18 19.78
C LEU A 417 -25.11 -15.65 20.69
N GLY A 418 -25.62 -16.50 21.58
CA GLY A 418 -26.70 -16.15 22.52
C GLY A 418 -26.27 -15.34 23.76
N GLY A 419 -25.14 -14.63 23.70
CA GLY A 419 -24.68 -13.76 24.79
C GLY A 419 -25.37 -12.41 24.79
N ARG A 420 -24.87 -11.47 25.61
CA ARG A 420 -25.37 -10.09 25.66
C ARG A 420 -24.24 -9.09 25.74
N PHE A 421 -24.48 -7.89 25.24
CA PHE A 421 -23.57 -6.75 25.43
C PHE A 421 -24.00 -5.93 26.65
N GLU A 422 -23.03 -5.56 27.47
CA GLU A 422 -23.18 -4.70 28.63
C GLU A 422 -22.36 -3.43 28.42
N LEU A 423 -23.06 -2.28 28.45
CA LEU A 423 -22.45 -0.97 28.39
C LEU A 423 -22.33 -0.42 29.82
N THR A 424 -21.11 -0.19 30.28
CA THR A 424 -20.83 0.46 31.55
C THR A 424 -20.35 1.87 31.29
N VAL A 425 -21.01 2.88 31.88
CA VAL A 425 -20.61 4.29 31.77
C VAL A 425 -20.55 4.89 33.17
N GLU A 426 -19.38 5.40 33.55
CA GLU A 426 -19.19 6.12 34.80
C GLU A 426 -19.72 7.55 34.69
N MET A 427 -20.07 8.11 35.86
CA MET A 427 -20.55 9.49 35.97
C MET A 427 -19.40 10.47 35.65
N GLY A 428 -19.26 10.82 34.37
CA GLY A 428 -18.11 11.58 33.86
C GLY A 428 -17.65 11.17 32.46
N GLY A 429 -18.16 10.07 31.90
CA GLY A 429 -18.05 9.76 30.46
C GLY A 429 -17.21 8.53 30.11
N SER A 430 -16.31 8.07 30.99
CA SER A 430 -15.49 6.89 30.75
C SER A 430 -16.28 5.60 30.95
N GLY A 431 -15.91 4.55 30.24
CA GLY A 431 -16.67 3.31 30.28
C GLY A 431 -16.09 2.19 29.44
N SER A 432 -16.87 1.12 29.35
CA SER A 432 -16.53 -0.07 28.56
C SER A 432 -17.75 -0.70 27.93
N LEU A 433 -17.53 -1.33 26.77
CA LEU A 433 -18.48 -2.24 26.15
C LEU A 433 -17.95 -3.66 26.32
N VAL A 434 -18.70 -4.49 27.05
CA VAL A 434 -18.32 -5.87 27.38
C VAL A 434 -19.32 -6.84 26.76
N TYR A 435 -18.82 -7.90 26.13
CA TYR A 435 -19.63 -9.03 25.71
C TYR A 435 -19.57 -10.14 26.78
N VAL A 436 -20.73 -10.51 27.32
CA VAL A 436 -20.87 -11.60 28.28
C VAL A 436 -21.15 -12.90 27.51
N VAL A 437 -20.18 -13.81 27.55
CA VAL A 437 -20.26 -15.08 26.83
C VAL A 437 -21.35 -15.96 27.47
N PRO A 438 -22.26 -16.56 26.68
CA PRO A 438 -23.29 -17.45 27.23
C PRO A 438 -22.65 -18.67 27.90
N GLU A 439 -23.38 -19.35 28.78
CA GLU A 439 -22.82 -20.44 29.59
C GLU A 439 -22.00 -21.44 28.75
N PRO A 440 -20.86 -21.97 29.26
CA PRO A 440 -19.93 -22.77 28.48
C PRO A 440 -20.55 -23.97 27.75
N ALA A 441 -21.62 -24.57 28.30
CA ALA A 441 -22.36 -25.64 27.65
C ALA A 441 -23.07 -25.20 26.36
N ALA A 442 -23.58 -23.98 26.32
CA ALA A 442 -24.18 -23.39 25.14
C ALA A 442 -23.12 -23.13 24.06
N VAL A 443 -21.97 -22.56 24.43
CA VAL A 443 -20.83 -22.34 23.50
C VAL A 443 -20.34 -23.66 22.92
N ALA A 444 -20.14 -24.69 23.75
CA ALA A 444 -19.74 -26.02 23.31
C ALA A 444 -20.77 -26.67 22.37
N ALA A 445 -22.07 -26.43 22.58
CA ALA A 445 -23.11 -26.90 21.69
C ALA A 445 -23.06 -26.24 20.31
N PHE A 446 -22.80 -24.92 20.24
CA PHE A 446 -22.62 -24.21 18.96
C PHE A 446 -21.40 -24.73 18.19
N ILE A 447 -20.25 -24.83 18.87
CA ILE A 447 -19.00 -25.34 18.27
C ILE A 447 -19.18 -26.81 17.85
N GLY A 448 -19.77 -27.64 18.70
CA GLY A 448 -20.07 -29.04 18.41
C GLY A 448 -21.01 -29.22 17.22
N ALA A 449 -22.04 -28.37 17.08
CA ALA A 449 -22.95 -28.37 15.95
C ALA A 449 -22.25 -27.96 14.64
N ALA A 450 -21.38 -26.95 14.68
CA ALA A 450 -20.59 -26.54 13.51
C ALA A 450 -19.63 -27.66 13.04
N ALA A 451 -18.93 -28.31 13.98
CA ALA A 451 -18.06 -29.44 13.68
C ALA A 451 -18.82 -30.62 13.06
N LEU A 452 -20.03 -30.92 13.56
CA LEU A 452 -20.91 -31.96 13.01
C LEU A 452 -21.36 -31.64 11.57
N MET A 453 -21.74 -30.40 11.30
CA MET A 453 -22.12 -29.95 9.95
C MET A 453 -20.98 -30.11 8.94
N PHE A 454 -19.74 -29.82 9.35
CA PHE A 454 -18.56 -30.06 8.52
C PHE A 454 -18.30 -31.55 8.28
N ALA A 455 -18.41 -32.39 9.31
CA ALA A 455 -18.27 -33.83 9.17
C ALA A 455 -19.28 -34.41 8.17
N LEU A 456 -20.54 -33.95 8.23
CA LEU A 456 -21.60 -34.34 7.29
C LEU A 456 -21.33 -33.85 5.86
N ARG A 457 -20.86 -32.61 5.68
CA ARG A 457 -20.50 -32.06 4.36
C ARG A 457 -19.31 -32.78 3.73
N ARG A 458 -18.40 -33.33 4.54
CA ARG A 458 -17.26 -34.15 4.08
C ARG A 458 -17.66 -35.61 3.80
N GLY A 459 -18.67 -36.12 4.50
CA GLY A 459 -19.22 -37.48 4.32
C GLY A 459 -20.16 -37.66 3.12
N GLY A 460 -20.72 -36.58 2.57
CA GLY A 460 -21.62 -36.62 1.40
C GLY A 460 -20.93 -36.72 0.03
N ARG A 461 -19.59 -36.77 -0.02
CA ARG A 461 -18.80 -37.16 -1.20
C ARG A 461 -18.26 -38.58 -0.98
N ARG A 462 -19.12 -39.59 -1.06
CA ARG A 462 -18.73 -40.98 -1.23
C ARG A 462 -19.64 -41.65 -2.23
#